data_AF-A0A7Y2M0I5-F1
#
_entry.id   AF-A0A7Y2M0I5-F1
#
_cell.length_a   1.000
_cell.length_b   1.000
_cell.length_c   1.000
_cell.angle_alpha   90.00
_cell.angle_beta   90.00
_cell.angle_gamma   90.00
#
_symmetry.space_group_name_H-M   'P 1'
#
loop_
_entity.id
_entity.type
_entity.pdbx_description
1 polymer ?
#
loop_
_entity_poly.entity_id
_entity_poly.type
_entity_poly.pdbx_seq_one_letter_code
_entity_poly.pdbx_strand_id
1 'polypeptide(L)'
;MTQSVIPRGRIRPWFARLPRWVRAVVGLASVALGAVVITRPTTSLGVLALLIGAGLVLAGLLELVGGGQSEEGERTPRWHVLAAVLWIVAGVFVLVFPGLTVRVVALVVGVALIVNGVLSVLSVFRRGQTLDARIAALLLGLAGVAFGLLALLWPDITLLIVAVVFGARLVIVGLLELWRAVRGARAVREGTDAAPSALSRWTRTIAAVAAVVLAVAAGAASVALRSGAPVTDDFYAAPRTVPSEPGQLIRSEPFTREVPEGARAWRILYTTTNGDGTPAVASGLVVVPAEGFGKWPVIEWTHGTTGFAQQCAPSLLAEPFESGALFVLPEILANGWALVATDYIGLGTGTPHPYLIGQPTGRAALDSVRAARQLEAADLGGQTVAWGHSQGGAAALWAGAIADSYAPDVGLAGVAALAPASNLPGLIDALPDVPGGSIFGSFAIAGFTSIYPDVTFREYVRPGAEVTVREAAGRCLAEPGVFASLLTALGLSRDPEIMAKSPNEGPFGRRLVENIPPATITAPVLLAQGKDDPLVTPAAQDAFVRGLCDAGRPVDYRLYAGRSHVQLVEPDSPLVPQLVEWTKARLSGEPGLAACNRAEY
;
A
#
# COMPACT_ATOMS: atom_id res chain seq x y z
N MET A 1 -45.28 -3.84 -29.29
CA MET A 1 -45.48 -5.15 -28.64
C MET A 1 -44.11 -5.79 -28.47
N THR A 2 -43.50 -5.65 -27.30
CA THR A 2 -42.22 -6.30 -26.97
C THR A 2 -42.34 -6.78 -25.53
N GLN A 3 -42.71 -8.06 -25.41
CA GLN A 3 -42.77 -8.77 -24.13
C GLN A 3 -41.35 -8.94 -23.57
N SER A 4 -41.23 -8.69 -22.28
CA SER A 4 -40.02 -8.81 -21.47
C SER A 4 -39.51 -10.24 -21.42
N VAL A 5 -38.31 -10.50 -21.97
CA VAL A 5 -37.55 -11.74 -21.75
C VAL A 5 -36.76 -11.61 -20.44
N ILE A 6 -37.47 -11.64 -19.33
CA ILE A 6 -36.93 -12.08 -18.03
C ILE A 6 -38.05 -12.90 -17.41
N PRO A 7 -37.89 -14.22 -17.17
CA PRO A 7 -38.90 -14.99 -16.49
C PRO A 7 -39.13 -14.34 -15.12
N ARG A 8 -40.33 -13.79 -14.89
CA ARG A 8 -40.75 -13.32 -13.57
C ARG A 8 -40.67 -14.51 -12.63
N GLY A 9 -39.56 -14.65 -11.92
CA GLY A 9 -39.26 -15.82 -11.11
C GLY A 9 -40.40 -16.14 -10.15
N ARG A 10 -40.75 -17.44 -10.09
CA ARG A 10 -41.66 -18.08 -9.12
C ARG A 10 -41.28 -17.86 -7.64
N ILE A 11 -40.32 -16.99 -7.32
CA ILE A 11 -39.85 -16.66 -5.97
C ILE A 11 -40.79 -15.63 -5.30
N ARG A 12 -41.48 -14.78 -6.07
CA ARG A 12 -42.35 -13.72 -5.50
C ARG A 12 -43.63 -14.19 -4.78
N PRO A 13 -44.28 -15.34 -5.09
CA PRO A 13 -45.52 -15.75 -4.43
C PRO A 13 -45.33 -16.40 -3.05
N TRP A 14 -44.21 -17.10 -2.78
CA TRP A 14 -44.05 -17.86 -1.53
C TRP A 14 -43.68 -16.97 -0.34
N PHE A 15 -42.80 -16.00 -0.56
CA PHE A 15 -42.32 -15.10 0.50
C PHE A 15 -43.44 -14.18 1.03
N ALA A 16 -44.38 -13.80 0.16
CA ALA A 16 -45.55 -13.02 0.55
C ALA A 16 -46.54 -13.80 1.44
N ARG A 17 -46.48 -15.15 1.42
CA ARG A 17 -47.31 -16.04 2.26
C ARG A 17 -46.74 -16.27 3.66
N LEU A 18 -45.51 -15.82 3.93
CA LEU A 18 -44.89 -15.98 5.25
C LEU A 18 -45.57 -15.11 6.31
N PRO A 19 -45.67 -15.61 7.57
CA PRO A 19 -46.16 -14.83 8.70
C PRO A 19 -45.42 -13.50 8.82
N ARG A 20 -46.11 -12.44 9.26
CA ARG A 20 -45.55 -11.07 9.35
C ARG A 20 -44.28 -11.01 10.21
N TRP A 21 -44.20 -11.82 11.27
CA TRP A 21 -43.03 -11.90 12.14
C TRP A 21 -41.81 -12.48 11.41
N VAL A 22 -41.99 -13.46 10.52
CA VAL A 22 -40.89 -14.04 9.71
C VAL A 22 -40.36 -12.98 8.74
N ARG A 23 -41.25 -12.23 8.08
CA ARG A 23 -40.85 -11.13 7.18
C ARG A 23 -40.14 -9.99 7.92
N ALA A 24 -40.58 -9.67 9.13
CA ALA A 24 -39.91 -8.68 9.98
C ALA A 24 -38.50 -9.14 10.39
N VAL A 25 -38.33 -10.42 10.76
CA VAL A 25 -37.01 -11.01 11.08
C VAL A 25 -36.09 -10.99 9.86
N VAL A 26 -36.58 -11.37 8.68
CA VAL A 26 -35.80 -11.30 7.44
C VAL A 26 -35.44 -9.86 7.07
N GLY A 27 -36.36 -8.91 7.26
CA GLY A 27 -36.10 -7.48 7.08
C GLY A 27 -35.01 -6.96 8.01
N LEU A 28 -35.08 -7.29 9.31
CA LEU A 28 -34.08 -6.93 10.30
C LEU A 28 -32.71 -7.56 10.00
N ALA A 29 -32.68 -8.85 9.65
CA ALA A 29 -31.47 -9.55 9.25
C ALA A 29 -30.84 -8.93 7.99
N SER A 30 -31.65 -8.50 7.02
CA SER A 30 -31.18 -7.81 5.81
C SER A 30 -30.56 -6.44 6.13
N VAL A 31 -31.16 -5.69 7.06
CA VAL A 31 -30.60 -4.41 7.53
C VAL A 31 -29.28 -4.64 8.26
N ALA A 32 -29.22 -5.61 9.18
CA ALA A 32 -28.00 -5.94 9.92
C ALA A 32 -26.87 -6.40 9.00
N LEU A 33 -27.17 -7.32 8.08
CA LEU A 33 -26.20 -7.80 7.08
C LEU A 33 -25.74 -6.65 6.17
N GLY A 34 -26.66 -5.82 5.69
CA GLY A 34 -26.33 -4.65 4.87
C GLY A 34 -25.43 -3.65 5.60
N ALA A 35 -25.69 -3.38 6.88
CA ALA A 35 -24.86 -2.50 7.72
C ALA A 35 -23.46 -3.08 7.95
N VAL A 36 -23.33 -4.40 8.16
CA VAL A 36 -22.03 -5.08 8.28
C VAL A 36 -21.25 -4.99 6.97
N VAL A 37 -21.90 -5.21 5.83
CA VAL A 37 -21.27 -5.10 4.49
C VAL A 37 -20.78 -3.68 4.22
N ILE A 38 -21.53 -2.65 4.62
CA ILE A 38 -21.13 -1.24 4.45
C ILE A 38 -19.95 -0.88 5.38
N THR A 39 -20.02 -1.31 6.64
CA THR A 39 -19.03 -0.91 7.66
C THR A 39 -17.73 -1.72 7.59
N ARG A 40 -17.77 -2.92 7.01
CA ARG A 40 -16.61 -3.81 6.88
C ARG A 40 -16.57 -4.51 5.52
N PRO A 41 -16.45 -3.79 4.41
CA PRO A 41 -16.67 -4.35 3.07
C PRO A 41 -15.65 -5.43 2.70
N THR A 42 -14.38 -5.28 3.08
CA THR A 42 -13.30 -6.25 2.76
C THR A 42 -13.47 -7.58 3.48
N THR A 43 -13.80 -7.57 4.77
CA THR A 43 -14.10 -8.81 5.53
C THR A 43 -15.45 -9.39 5.15
N SER A 44 -16.41 -8.54 4.76
CA SER A 44 -17.73 -8.95 4.30
C SER A 44 -17.72 -9.60 2.92
N LEU A 45 -16.72 -9.36 2.07
CA LEU A 45 -16.56 -10.10 0.81
C LEU A 45 -16.34 -11.59 1.06
N GLY A 46 -15.56 -11.95 2.09
CA GLY A 46 -15.39 -13.35 2.50
C GLY A 46 -16.67 -13.97 3.04
N VAL A 47 -17.42 -13.22 3.87
CA VAL A 47 -18.73 -13.65 4.39
C VAL A 47 -19.76 -13.77 3.25
N LEU A 48 -19.76 -12.84 2.30
CA LEU A 48 -20.66 -12.84 1.16
C LEU A 48 -20.35 -14.00 0.21
N ALA A 49 -19.08 -14.26 -0.08
CA ALA A 49 -18.66 -15.45 -0.82
C ALA A 49 -19.09 -16.73 -0.07
N LEU A 50 -18.96 -16.78 1.25
CA LEU A 50 -19.42 -17.92 2.06
C LEU A 50 -20.94 -18.10 1.98
N LEU A 51 -21.73 -17.03 2.11
CA LEU A 51 -23.18 -17.06 2.03
C LEU A 51 -23.68 -17.43 0.62
N ILE A 52 -23.06 -16.87 -0.42
CA ILE A 52 -23.36 -17.20 -1.82
C ILE A 52 -22.99 -18.65 -2.09
N GLY A 53 -21.78 -19.09 -1.72
CA GLY A 53 -21.30 -20.46 -1.91
C GLY A 53 -22.21 -21.47 -1.21
N ALA A 54 -22.52 -21.25 0.07
CA ALA A 54 -23.44 -22.09 0.83
C ALA A 54 -24.85 -22.08 0.24
N GLY A 55 -25.34 -20.92 -0.22
CA GLY A 55 -26.63 -20.79 -0.89
C GLY A 55 -26.72 -21.54 -2.22
N LEU A 56 -25.66 -21.53 -3.02
CA LEU A 56 -25.58 -22.27 -4.29
C LEU A 56 -25.54 -23.78 -4.06
N VAL A 57 -24.78 -24.25 -3.06
CA VAL A 57 -24.78 -25.66 -2.64
C VAL A 57 -26.17 -26.07 -2.16
N LEU A 58 -26.80 -25.27 -1.30
CA LEU A 58 -28.15 -25.54 -0.79
C LEU A 58 -29.19 -25.55 -1.92
N ALA A 59 -29.11 -24.61 -2.87
CA ALA A 59 -30.01 -24.56 -4.01
C ALA A 59 -29.87 -25.81 -4.90
N GLY A 60 -28.63 -26.25 -5.18
CA GLY A 60 -28.38 -27.47 -5.93
C GLY A 60 -28.87 -28.72 -5.19
N LEU A 61 -28.68 -28.81 -3.88
CA LEU A 61 -29.22 -29.92 -3.06
C LEU A 61 -30.75 -29.93 -3.06
N LEU A 62 -31.40 -28.78 -2.90
CA LEU A 62 -32.86 -28.65 -2.94
C LEU A 62 -33.41 -28.99 -4.33
N GLU A 63 -32.71 -28.66 -5.41
CA GLU A 63 -33.10 -29.01 -6.77
C GLU A 63 -32.95 -30.52 -7.04
N LEU A 64 -31.91 -31.17 -6.52
CA LEU A 64 -31.76 -32.63 -6.55
C LEU A 64 -32.89 -33.35 -5.80
N VAL A 65 -33.32 -32.82 -4.65
CA VAL A 65 -34.38 -33.42 -3.82
C VAL A 65 -35.77 -33.10 -4.38
N GLY A 66 -35.99 -31.88 -4.87
CA GLY A 66 -37.27 -31.39 -5.39
C GLY A 66 -37.60 -31.89 -6.79
N GLY A 67 -36.61 -32.28 -7.59
CA GLY A 67 -36.81 -32.91 -8.90
C GLY A 67 -37.54 -34.27 -8.87
N GLY A 68 -37.82 -34.82 -7.69
CA GLY A 68 -38.61 -36.05 -7.51
C GLY A 68 -40.13 -35.84 -7.38
N GLN A 69 -40.63 -34.61 -7.26
CA GLN A 69 -42.05 -34.32 -7.05
C GLN A 69 -42.59 -33.35 -8.11
N SER A 70 -42.88 -33.88 -9.31
CA SER A 70 -43.80 -33.22 -10.23
C SER A 70 -45.21 -33.78 -9.98
N GLU A 71 -46.16 -32.92 -9.62
CA GLU A 71 -47.56 -33.29 -9.33
C GLU A 71 -48.36 -33.77 -10.55
N GLU A 72 -47.79 -33.82 -11.74
CA GLU A 72 -48.40 -34.42 -12.93
C GLU A 72 -47.35 -35.29 -13.65
N GLY A 73 -47.75 -36.49 -14.09
CA GLY A 73 -46.92 -37.64 -14.50
C GLY A 73 -45.92 -37.48 -15.67
N GLU A 74 -45.34 -36.31 -15.91
CA GLU A 74 -44.24 -36.11 -16.84
C GLU A 74 -42.87 -36.35 -16.17
N ARG A 75 -42.06 -37.22 -16.79
CA ARG A 75 -40.66 -37.46 -16.39
C ARG A 75 -39.88 -36.15 -16.37
N THR A 76 -39.36 -35.77 -15.21
CA THR A 76 -38.46 -34.62 -15.08
C THR A 76 -37.24 -34.80 -16.01
N PRO A 77 -36.95 -33.82 -16.89
CA PRO A 77 -35.90 -33.96 -17.88
C PRO A 77 -34.51 -34.03 -17.23
N ARG A 78 -33.63 -34.89 -17.77
CA ARG A 78 -32.27 -35.18 -17.23
C ARG A 78 -31.37 -33.95 -17.06
N TRP A 79 -31.70 -32.82 -17.69
CA TRP A 79 -30.94 -31.56 -17.53
C TRP A 79 -31.05 -30.97 -16.12
N HIS A 80 -32.10 -31.30 -15.34
CA HIS A 80 -32.20 -30.83 -13.95
C HIS A 80 -31.09 -31.39 -13.05
N VAL A 81 -30.72 -32.66 -13.24
CA VAL A 81 -29.61 -33.26 -12.49
C VAL A 81 -28.28 -32.58 -12.85
N LEU A 82 -28.08 -32.28 -14.14
CA LEU A 82 -26.91 -31.54 -14.59
C LEU A 82 -26.88 -30.11 -14.02
N ALA A 83 -28.00 -29.40 -14.02
CA ALA A 83 -28.12 -28.06 -13.44
C ALA A 83 -27.84 -28.07 -11.93
N ALA A 84 -28.39 -29.05 -11.20
CA ALA A 84 -28.19 -29.17 -9.77
C ALA A 84 -26.74 -29.52 -9.39
N VAL A 85 -26.08 -30.42 -10.15
CA VAL A 85 -24.65 -30.70 -10.01
C VAL A 85 -23.81 -29.47 -10.31
N LEU A 86 -24.14 -28.70 -11.36
CA LEU A 86 -23.45 -27.46 -11.69
C LEU A 86 -23.56 -26.41 -10.57
N TRP A 87 -24.73 -26.27 -9.94
CA TRP A 87 -24.92 -25.38 -8.78
C TRP A 87 -24.08 -25.79 -7.56
N ILE A 88 -24.00 -27.09 -7.28
CA ILE A 88 -23.17 -27.62 -6.19
C ILE A 88 -21.68 -27.37 -6.48
N VAL A 89 -21.21 -27.70 -7.69
CA VAL A 89 -19.80 -27.50 -8.08
C VAL A 89 -19.45 -26.01 -8.04
N ALA A 90 -20.32 -25.14 -8.55
CA ALA A 90 -20.12 -23.69 -8.47
C ALA A 90 -20.07 -23.19 -7.03
N GLY A 91 -20.97 -23.68 -6.16
CA GLY A 91 -20.98 -23.32 -4.74
C GLY A 91 -19.73 -23.78 -3.99
N VAL A 92 -19.26 -25.01 -4.23
CA VAL A 92 -18.01 -25.53 -3.66
C VAL A 92 -16.81 -24.74 -4.17
N PHE A 93 -16.76 -24.42 -5.46
CA PHE A 93 -15.70 -23.60 -6.03
C PHE A 93 -15.61 -22.21 -5.38
N VAL A 94 -16.75 -21.57 -5.14
CA VAL A 94 -16.84 -20.29 -4.43
C VAL A 94 -16.27 -20.38 -3.00
N LEU A 95 -16.54 -21.49 -2.31
CA LEU A 95 -16.07 -21.71 -0.93
C LEU A 95 -14.58 -22.04 -0.84
N VAL A 96 -14.04 -22.80 -1.81
CA VAL A 96 -12.62 -23.22 -1.81
C VAL A 96 -11.71 -22.12 -2.35
N PHE A 97 -12.19 -21.33 -3.32
CA PHE A 97 -11.42 -20.28 -3.98
C PHE A 97 -12.11 -18.91 -3.87
N PRO A 98 -12.30 -18.36 -2.67
CA PRO A 98 -13.02 -17.11 -2.47
C PRO A 98 -12.33 -15.93 -3.18
N GLY A 99 -10.99 -15.88 -3.15
CA GLY A 99 -10.22 -14.83 -3.85
C GLY A 99 -10.37 -14.85 -5.37
N LEU A 100 -10.37 -16.04 -5.99
CA LEU A 100 -10.57 -16.19 -7.42
C LEU A 100 -12.00 -15.84 -7.83
N THR A 101 -12.97 -16.24 -7.01
CA THR A 101 -14.40 -15.95 -7.24
C THR A 101 -14.67 -14.45 -7.24
N VAL A 102 -14.09 -13.74 -6.28
CA VAL A 102 -14.18 -12.29 -6.16
C VAL A 102 -13.64 -11.59 -7.41
N ARG A 103 -12.50 -12.02 -7.97
CA ARG A 103 -11.97 -11.49 -9.24
C ARG A 103 -12.88 -11.79 -10.44
N VAL A 104 -13.43 -12.99 -10.51
CA VAL A 104 -14.36 -13.39 -11.59
C VAL A 104 -15.63 -12.52 -11.54
N VAL A 105 -16.14 -12.21 -10.35
CA VAL A 105 -17.30 -11.32 -10.19
C VAL A 105 -16.98 -9.91 -10.69
N ALA A 106 -15.83 -9.32 -10.32
CA ALA A 106 -15.41 -8.01 -10.82
C ALA A 106 -15.30 -7.99 -12.36
N LEU A 107 -14.69 -9.03 -12.94
CA LEU A 107 -14.59 -9.20 -14.39
C LEU A 107 -15.97 -9.26 -15.05
N VAL A 108 -16.87 -10.10 -14.53
CA VAL A 108 -18.24 -10.25 -15.06
C VAL A 108 -19.01 -8.95 -14.95
N VAL A 109 -18.92 -8.23 -13.83
CA VAL A 109 -19.57 -6.92 -13.64
C VAL A 109 -19.01 -5.89 -14.63
N GLY A 110 -17.69 -5.80 -14.76
CA GLY A 110 -17.04 -4.88 -15.71
C GLY A 110 -17.47 -5.15 -17.15
N VAL A 111 -17.42 -6.42 -17.58
CA VAL A 111 -17.87 -6.84 -18.91
C VAL A 111 -19.37 -6.57 -19.11
N ALA A 112 -20.22 -6.86 -18.13
CA ALA A 112 -21.66 -6.60 -18.21
C ALA A 112 -21.97 -5.11 -18.35
N LEU A 113 -21.23 -4.24 -17.65
CA LEU A 113 -21.36 -2.79 -17.78
C LEU A 113 -20.95 -2.30 -19.18
N ILE A 114 -19.86 -2.83 -19.74
CA ILE A 114 -19.43 -2.53 -21.11
C ILE A 114 -20.50 -2.98 -22.11
N VAL A 115 -20.95 -4.24 -22.03
CA VAL A 115 -21.95 -4.79 -22.95
C VAL A 115 -23.26 -3.99 -22.87
N ASN A 116 -23.76 -3.72 -21.67
CA ASN A 116 -24.97 -2.91 -21.50
C ASN A 116 -24.77 -1.48 -22.00
N GLY A 117 -23.61 -0.87 -21.76
CA GLY A 117 -23.25 0.45 -22.27
C GLY A 117 -23.27 0.50 -23.79
N VAL A 118 -22.63 -0.46 -24.46
CA VAL A 118 -22.63 -0.61 -25.92
C VAL A 118 -24.05 -0.81 -26.46
N LEU A 119 -24.84 -1.69 -25.86
CA LEU A 119 -26.24 -1.92 -26.25
C LEU A 119 -27.10 -0.65 -26.09
N SER A 120 -26.85 0.15 -25.05
CA SER A 120 -27.50 1.45 -24.84
C SER A 120 -27.10 2.46 -25.93
N VAL A 121 -25.82 2.53 -26.33
CA VAL A 121 -25.38 3.38 -27.45
C VAL A 121 -26.01 2.92 -28.78
N LEU A 122 -26.04 1.62 -29.05
CA LEU A 122 -26.67 1.06 -30.26
C LEU A 122 -28.18 1.34 -30.30
N SER A 123 -28.82 1.51 -29.13
CA SER A 123 -30.24 1.80 -29.05
C SER A 123 -30.62 3.20 -29.57
N VAL A 124 -29.65 4.12 -29.71
CA VAL A 124 -29.82 5.47 -30.28
C VAL A 124 -30.37 5.43 -31.72
N PHE A 125 -30.03 4.38 -32.46
CA PHE A 125 -30.45 4.21 -33.86
C PHE A 125 -31.87 3.59 -34.02
N ARG A 126 -32.56 3.28 -32.91
CA ARG A 126 -33.93 2.72 -32.97
C ARG A 126 -34.95 3.79 -33.37
N ARG A 127 -35.78 3.47 -34.37
CA ARG A 127 -36.89 4.33 -34.83
C ARG A 127 -37.94 4.51 -33.72
N GLY A 128 -38.49 5.72 -33.58
CA GLY A 128 -39.58 6.04 -32.64
C GLY A 128 -39.17 6.62 -31.27
N GLN A 129 -37.88 6.89 -31.03
CA GLN A 129 -37.41 7.55 -29.80
C GLN A 129 -37.39 9.08 -29.92
N THR A 130 -37.73 9.75 -28.82
CA THR A 130 -37.60 11.21 -28.64
C THR A 130 -36.13 11.63 -28.48
N LEU A 131 -35.80 12.89 -28.77
CA LEU A 131 -34.43 13.40 -28.78
C LEU A 131 -33.75 13.32 -27.40
N ASP A 132 -34.50 13.58 -26.33
CA ASP A 132 -34.07 13.40 -24.94
C ASP A 132 -33.74 11.93 -24.62
N ALA A 133 -34.54 10.98 -25.12
CA ALA A 133 -34.28 9.55 -24.91
C ALA A 133 -33.01 9.09 -25.64
N ARG A 134 -32.74 9.63 -26.84
CA ARG A 134 -31.51 9.35 -27.59
C ARG A 134 -30.28 9.92 -26.90
N ILE A 135 -30.34 11.17 -26.43
CA ILE A 135 -29.24 11.81 -25.70
C ILE A 135 -28.97 11.06 -24.39
N ALA A 136 -30.01 10.73 -23.62
CA ALA A 136 -29.85 9.96 -22.38
C ALA A 136 -29.27 8.56 -22.63
N ALA A 137 -29.71 7.86 -23.68
CA ALA A 137 -29.17 6.54 -24.03
C ALA A 137 -27.70 6.59 -24.46
N LEU A 138 -27.30 7.63 -25.21
CA LEU A 138 -25.91 7.85 -25.59
C LEU A 138 -25.03 8.14 -24.37
N LEU A 139 -25.43 9.10 -23.52
CA LEU A 139 -24.65 9.51 -22.35
C LEU A 139 -24.54 8.39 -21.31
N LEU A 140 -25.64 7.71 -20.98
CA LEU A 140 -25.61 6.54 -20.07
C LEU A 140 -24.84 5.36 -20.67
N GLY A 141 -24.92 5.18 -22.00
CA GLY A 141 -24.17 4.15 -22.70
C GLY A 141 -22.66 4.37 -22.61
N LEU A 142 -22.20 5.59 -22.91
CA LEU A 142 -20.79 5.99 -22.79
C LEU A 142 -20.30 5.91 -21.34
N ALA A 143 -21.09 6.40 -20.38
CA ALA A 143 -20.78 6.28 -18.96
C ALA A 143 -20.67 4.80 -18.53
N GLY A 144 -21.58 3.93 -18.99
CA GLY A 144 -21.53 2.49 -18.70
C GLY A 144 -20.29 1.80 -19.24
N VAL A 145 -19.85 2.16 -20.46
CA VAL A 145 -18.58 1.67 -21.01
C VAL A 145 -17.39 2.17 -20.19
N ALA A 146 -17.35 3.46 -19.85
CA ALA A 146 -16.28 4.04 -19.04
C ALA A 146 -16.19 3.40 -17.65
N PHE A 147 -17.32 3.24 -16.94
CA PHE A 147 -17.37 2.54 -15.66
C PHE A 147 -16.99 1.07 -15.80
N GLY A 148 -17.38 0.41 -16.88
CA GLY A 148 -17.00 -0.97 -17.14
C GLY A 148 -15.49 -1.14 -17.38
N LEU A 149 -14.86 -0.22 -18.12
CA LEU A 149 -13.39 -0.19 -18.29
C LEU A 149 -12.69 0.13 -16.98
N LEU A 150 -13.14 1.15 -16.24
CA LEU A 150 -12.62 1.46 -14.91
C LEU A 150 -12.75 0.27 -13.96
N ALA A 151 -13.85 -0.48 -14.07
CA ALA A 151 -14.09 -1.64 -13.23
C ALA A 151 -13.10 -2.78 -13.47
N LEU A 152 -12.69 -2.98 -14.73
CA LEU A 152 -11.67 -3.94 -15.12
C LEU A 152 -10.26 -3.47 -14.76
N LEU A 153 -10.01 -2.16 -14.82
CA LEU A 153 -8.74 -1.57 -14.44
C LEU A 153 -8.51 -1.62 -12.92
N TRP A 154 -9.55 -1.40 -12.12
CA TRP A 154 -9.49 -1.38 -10.66
C TRP A 154 -10.41 -2.45 -10.05
N PRO A 155 -10.08 -3.74 -10.15
CA PRO A 155 -10.95 -4.81 -9.69
C PRO A 155 -11.28 -4.68 -8.18
N ASP A 156 -10.31 -4.28 -7.35
CA ASP A 156 -10.51 -4.17 -5.90
C ASP A 156 -11.44 -3.00 -5.51
N ILE A 157 -11.26 -1.83 -6.14
CA ILE A 157 -12.15 -0.67 -5.92
C ILE A 157 -13.55 -0.98 -6.43
N THR A 158 -13.66 -1.69 -7.56
CA THR A 158 -14.93 -2.16 -8.10
C THR A 158 -15.65 -3.04 -7.10
N LEU A 159 -14.93 -3.97 -6.49
CA LEU A 159 -15.50 -4.87 -5.49
C LEU A 159 -15.94 -4.13 -4.24
N LEU A 160 -15.16 -3.14 -3.80
CA LEU A 160 -15.54 -2.25 -2.69
C LEU A 160 -16.85 -1.51 -3.01
N ILE A 161 -16.93 -0.88 -4.19
CA ILE A 161 -18.12 -0.15 -4.63
C ILE A 161 -19.32 -1.09 -4.76
N VAL A 162 -19.15 -2.25 -5.38
CA VAL A 162 -20.20 -3.27 -5.54
C VAL A 162 -20.68 -3.74 -4.17
N ALA A 163 -19.78 -4.00 -3.23
CA ALA A 163 -20.13 -4.41 -1.87
C ALA A 163 -20.92 -3.31 -1.14
N VAL A 164 -20.47 -2.05 -1.19
CA VAL A 164 -21.17 -0.92 -0.56
C VAL A 164 -22.56 -0.71 -1.17
N VAL A 165 -22.67 -0.73 -2.50
CA VAL A 165 -23.95 -0.59 -3.20
C VAL A 165 -24.90 -1.76 -2.88
N PHE A 166 -24.37 -2.97 -2.82
CA PHE A 166 -25.13 -4.15 -2.43
C PHE A 166 -25.59 -4.08 -0.97
N GLY A 167 -24.72 -3.67 -0.05
CA GLY A 167 -25.04 -3.44 1.36
C GLY A 167 -26.12 -2.36 1.54
N ALA A 168 -26.00 -1.23 0.84
CA ALA A 168 -27.00 -0.17 0.84
C ALA A 168 -28.36 -0.67 0.32
N ARG A 169 -28.34 -1.48 -0.74
CA ARG A 169 -29.55 -2.13 -1.27
C ARG A 169 -30.20 -3.06 -0.25
N LEU A 170 -29.41 -3.87 0.47
CA LEU A 170 -29.92 -4.76 1.53
C LEU A 170 -30.58 -3.97 2.66
N VAL A 171 -29.99 -2.84 3.08
CA VAL A 171 -30.57 -1.94 4.08
C VAL A 171 -31.90 -1.38 3.57
N ILE A 172 -31.95 -0.84 2.35
CA ILE A 172 -33.18 -0.27 1.78
C ILE A 172 -34.28 -1.33 1.69
N VAL A 173 -33.98 -2.51 1.15
CA VAL A 173 -34.96 -3.61 1.02
C VAL A 173 -35.43 -4.06 2.41
N GLY A 174 -34.52 -4.22 3.37
CA GLY A 174 -34.85 -4.62 4.73
C GLY A 174 -35.75 -3.60 5.45
N LEU A 175 -35.45 -2.30 5.33
CA LEU A 175 -36.29 -1.23 5.86
C LEU A 175 -37.69 -1.20 5.23
N LEU A 176 -37.78 -1.42 3.91
CA LEU A 176 -39.08 -1.50 3.22
C LEU A 176 -39.89 -2.72 3.68
N GLU A 177 -39.26 -3.87 3.91
CA GLU A 177 -39.93 -5.06 4.44
C GLU A 177 -40.38 -4.88 5.89
N LEU A 178 -39.54 -4.29 6.75
CA LEU A 178 -39.93 -3.89 8.11
C LEU A 178 -41.13 -2.96 8.10
N TRP A 179 -41.12 -1.95 7.23
CA TRP A 179 -42.22 -0.99 7.08
C TRP A 179 -43.53 -1.66 6.64
N ARG A 180 -43.45 -2.60 5.68
CA ARG A 180 -44.61 -3.40 5.22
C ARG A 180 -45.13 -4.35 6.29
N ALA A 181 -44.24 -4.95 7.08
CA ALA A 181 -44.59 -5.84 8.19
C ALA A 181 -45.31 -5.08 9.32
N VAL A 182 -44.88 -3.85 9.61
CA VAL A 182 -45.46 -2.97 10.64
C VAL A 182 -46.81 -2.37 10.22
N ARG A 183 -46.93 -1.84 9.00
CA ARG A 183 -48.17 -1.13 8.58
C ARG A 183 -49.34 -2.06 8.24
N GLY A 184 -49.09 -3.36 8.05
CA GLY A 184 -50.08 -4.29 7.54
C GLY A 184 -50.48 -3.94 6.10
N ALA A 185 -50.91 -4.93 5.31
CA ALA A 185 -51.31 -4.72 3.91
C ALA A 185 -52.65 -3.96 3.80
N ARG A 186 -52.69 -2.68 4.17
CA ARG A 186 -53.80 -1.77 3.83
C ARG A 186 -53.27 -0.55 3.07
N ALA A 187 -53.82 -0.41 1.87
CA ALA A 187 -53.76 0.72 0.94
C ALA A 187 -52.43 0.95 0.19
N VAL A 188 -52.27 0.24 -0.93
CA VAL A 188 -51.91 0.94 -2.18
C VAL A 188 -53.16 0.88 -3.05
N ARG A 189 -53.96 1.93 -2.97
CA ARG A 189 -55.06 2.18 -3.89
C ARG A 189 -54.42 2.71 -5.17
N GLU A 190 -54.75 2.10 -6.30
CA GLU A 190 -54.33 2.54 -7.64
C GLU A 190 -54.65 4.04 -7.81
N GLY A 191 -53.60 4.84 -7.99
CA GLY A 191 -53.68 6.27 -8.26
C GLY A 191 -53.19 6.55 -9.67
N THR A 192 -54.15 6.65 -10.59
CA THR A 192 -54.19 7.49 -11.79
C THR A 192 -52.95 7.58 -12.68
N ASP A 193 -53.10 7.16 -13.94
CA ASP A 193 -52.29 7.54 -15.10
C ASP A 193 -52.22 9.07 -15.27
N ALA A 194 -51.35 9.73 -14.52
CA ALA A 194 -50.94 11.10 -14.77
C ALA A 194 -49.82 11.11 -15.82
N ALA A 195 -50.01 11.81 -16.93
CA ALA A 195 -48.97 12.00 -17.94
C ALA A 195 -47.69 12.55 -17.28
N PRO A 196 -46.49 11.98 -17.57
CA PRO A 196 -45.25 12.36 -16.90
C PRO A 196 -45.00 13.86 -17.07
N SER A 197 -44.88 14.56 -15.93
CA SER A 197 -44.62 16.01 -15.92
C SER A 197 -43.29 16.32 -16.62
N ALA A 198 -43.16 17.53 -17.17
CA ALA A 198 -41.95 17.99 -17.87
C ALA A 198 -40.68 17.85 -17.01
N LEU A 199 -40.83 17.94 -15.68
CA LEU A 199 -39.78 17.70 -14.68
C LEU A 199 -39.25 16.25 -14.71
N SER A 200 -40.10 15.24 -14.91
CA SER A 200 -39.64 13.83 -15.00
C SER A 200 -38.90 13.52 -16.32
N ARG A 201 -39.12 14.30 -17.39
CA ARG A 201 -38.41 14.14 -18.66
C ARG A 201 -36.94 14.55 -18.55
N TRP A 202 -36.66 15.64 -17.83
CA TRP A 202 -35.29 16.12 -17.63
C TRP A 202 -34.51 15.34 -16.58
N THR A 203 -35.16 14.64 -15.65
CA THR A 203 -34.46 13.81 -14.64
C THR A 203 -33.53 12.76 -15.25
N ARG A 204 -33.90 12.16 -16.39
CA ARG A 204 -33.06 11.18 -17.09
C ARG A 204 -31.82 11.83 -17.69
N THR A 205 -31.97 13.01 -18.29
CA THR A 205 -30.87 13.78 -18.86
C THR A 205 -29.93 14.28 -17.76
N ILE A 206 -30.47 14.77 -16.64
CA ILE A 206 -29.68 15.20 -15.47
C ILE A 206 -28.91 14.02 -14.88
N ALA A 207 -29.55 12.86 -14.70
CA ALA A 207 -28.89 11.65 -14.22
C ALA A 207 -27.80 11.16 -15.19
N ALA A 208 -28.04 11.27 -16.50
CA ALA A 208 -27.07 10.89 -17.52
C ALA A 208 -25.85 11.82 -17.54
N VAL A 209 -26.06 13.14 -17.41
CA VAL A 209 -24.97 14.13 -17.30
C VAL A 209 -24.18 13.91 -16.02
N ALA A 210 -24.85 13.69 -14.88
CA ALA A 210 -24.19 13.39 -13.61
C ALA A 210 -23.35 12.09 -13.69
N ALA A 211 -23.87 11.04 -14.33
CA ALA A 211 -23.13 9.79 -14.54
C ALA A 211 -21.87 9.99 -15.41
N VAL A 212 -21.94 10.81 -16.45
CA VAL A 212 -20.78 11.15 -17.30
C VAL A 212 -19.75 11.97 -16.54
N VAL A 213 -20.18 12.99 -15.78
CA VAL A 213 -19.28 13.80 -14.94
C VAL A 213 -18.55 12.92 -13.93
N LEU A 214 -19.27 12.00 -13.26
CA LEU A 214 -18.69 11.06 -12.31
C LEU A 214 -17.70 10.10 -12.99
N ALA A 215 -18.02 9.61 -14.20
CA ALA A 215 -17.13 8.74 -14.98
C ALA A 215 -15.85 9.48 -15.42
N VAL A 216 -15.96 10.73 -15.85
CA VAL A 216 -14.81 11.58 -16.23
C VAL A 216 -13.94 11.89 -15.02
N ALA A 217 -14.53 12.25 -13.88
CA ALA A 217 -13.80 12.50 -12.63
C ALA A 217 -13.07 11.23 -12.14
N ALA A 218 -13.74 10.07 -12.18
CA ALA A 218 -13.13 8.79 -11.84
C ALA A 218 -12.02 8.37 -12.83
N GLY A 219 -12.20 8.66 -14.12
CA GLY A 219 -11.19 8.48 -15.15
C GLY A 219 -9.95 9.34 -14.91
N ALA A 220 -10.14 10.63 -14.63
CA ALA A 220 -9.05 11.56 -14.33
C ALA A 220 -8.31 11.16 -13.05
N ALA A 221 -9.02 10.79 -11.98
CA ALA A 221 -8.42 10.26 -10.76
C ALA A 221 -7.64 8.96 -11.01
N SER A 222 -8.21 8.04 -11.80
CA SER A 222 -7.53 6.80 -12.20
C SER A 222 -6.25 7.07 -13.00
N VAL A 223 -6.26 8.05 -13.90
CA VAL A 223 -5.07 8.44 -14.66
C VAL A 223 -4.04 9.02 -13.71
N ALA A 224 -4.39 10.01 -12.89
CA ALA A 224 -3.49 10.63 -11.91
C ALA A 224 -2.83 9.60 -10.98
N LEU A 225 -3.62 8.65 -10.46
CA LEU A 225 -3.14 7.57 -9.58
C LEU A 225 -2.22 6.56 -10.29
N ARG A 226 -2.29 6.44 -11.62
CA ARG A 226 -1.47 5.50 -12.42
C ARG A 226 -0.29 6.16 -13.10
N SER A 227 -0.40 7.44 -13.47
CA SER A 227 0.66 8.21 -14.10
C SER A 227 1.82 8.53 -13.17
N GLY A 228 1.70 8.20 -11.88
CA GLY A 228 2.73 8.43 -10.86
C GLY A 228 3.68 7.26 -10.60
N ALA A 229 3.58 6.12 -11.30
CA ALA A 229 4.56 5.04 -11.13
C ALA A 229 5.82 5.36 -11.96
N PRO A 230 6.98 5.65 -11.33
CA PRO A 230 8.19 5.96 -12.08
C PRO A 230 8.57 4.78 -12.97
N VAL A 231 8.98 5.07 -14.21
CA VAL A 231 9.51 4.04 -15.10
C VAL A 231 11.00 3.92 -14.82
N THR A 232 11.45 2.72 -14.48
CA THR A 232 12.88 2.39 -14.40
C THR A 232 13.45 2.41 -15.81
N ASP A 233 14.31 3.38 -16.10
CA ASP A 233 14.98 3.49 -17.40
C ASP A 233 16.23 2.56 -17.48
N ASP A 234 16.90 2.55 -18.63
CA ASP A 234 18.05 1.69 -18.89
C ASP A 234 19.25 1.95 -17.95
N PHE A 235 19.30 3.11 -17.27
CA PHE A 235 20.35 3.43 -16.29
C PHE A 235 20.32 2.48 -15.09
N TYR A 236 19.13 1.98 -14.71
CA TYR A 236 18.98 1.13 -13.54
C TYR A 236 19.12 -0.37 -13.83
N ALA A 237 19.21 -0.76 -15.11
CA ALA A 237 19.34 -2.16 -15.51
C ALA A 237 20.72 -2.73 -15.10
N ALA A 238 20.76 -3.71 -14.21
CA ALA A 238 22.03 -4.33 -13.80
C ALA A 238 22.81 -4.89 -15.02
N PRO A 239 24.15 -4.81 -15.02
CA PRO A 239 24.96 -5.42 -16.07
C PRO A 239 24.76 -6.94 -16.08
N ARG A 240 24.94 -7.57 -17.26
CA ARG A 240 24.81 -9.03 -17.41
C ARG A 240 25.70 -9.82 -16.46
N THR A 241 26.88 -9.28 -16.18
CA THR A 241 27.82 -9.81 -15.18
C THR A 241 28.04 -8.71 -14.16
N VAL A 242 27.59 -8.94 -12.93
CA VAL A 242 27.82 -8.02 -11.81
C VAL A 242 29.25 -8.23 -11.30
N PRO A 243 30.10 -7.19 -11.24
CA PRO A 243 31.41 -7.30 -10.64
C PRO A 243 31.32 -7.75 -9.18
N SER A 244 32.27 -8.57 -8.73
CA SER A 244 32.25 -9.16 -7.38
C SER A 244 32.80 -8.25 -6.29
N GLU A 245 33.57 -7.22 -6.67
CA GLU A 245 34.10 -6.24 -5.73
C GLU A 245 32.98 -5.29 -5.27
N PRO A 246 32.72 -5.16 -3.96
CA PRO A 246 31.70 -4.25 -3.45
C PRO A 246 32.15 -2.79 -3.56
N GLY A 247 31.21 -1.88 -3.79
CA GLY A 247 31.47 -0.44 -3.86
C GLY A 247 32.11 0.03 -5.17
N GLN A 248 32.06 -0.76 -6.25
CA GLN A 248 32.54 -0.35 -7.56
C GLN A 248 31.50 0.52 -8.28
N LEU A 249 31.92 1.66 -8.82
CA LEU A 249 31.07 2.50 -9.66
C LEU A 249 30.88 1.86 -11.04
N ILE A 250 29.64 1.50 -11.37
CA ILE A 250 29.28 0.86 -12.65
C ILE A 250 28.94 1.94 -13.68
N ARG A 251 28.08 2.90 -13.29
CA ARG A 251 27.62 4.00 -14.14
C ARG A 251 27.37 5.24 -13.31
N SER A 252 27.52 6.40 -13.94
CA SER A 252 27.12 7.70 -13.38
C SER A 252 26.58 8.60 -14.48
N GLU A 253 25.51 9.33 -14.20
CA GLU A 253 24.94 10.32 -15.10
C GLU A 253 24.58 11.60 -14.34
N PRO A 254 24.71 12.80 -14.95
CA PRO A 254 24.24 14.04 -14.32
C PRO A 254 22.77 13.96 -13.90
N PHE A 255 22.46 14.53 -12.75
CA PHE A 255 21.11 14.58 -12.19
C PHE A 255 20.75 16.02 -11.84
N THR A 256 19.51 16.43 -12.13
CA THR A 256 19.07 17.83 -12.00
C THR A 256 17.74 18.02 -11.27
N ARG A 257 16.97 16.94 -11.04
CA ARG A 257 15.64 17.02 -10.42
C ARG A 257 15.77 17.40 -8.94
N GLU A 258 15.09 18.45 -8.50
CA GLU A 258 15.14 18.96 -7.12
C GLU A 258 16.56 19.21 -6.58
N VAL A 259 17.53 19.49 -7.46
CA VAL A 259 18.89 19.84 -7.06
C VAL A 259 18.95 21.35 -6.82
N PRO A 260 19.35 21.82 -5.61
CA PRO A 260 19.44 23.24 -5.32
C PRO A 260 20.39 24.01 -6.25
N GLU A 261 20.13 25.30 -6.46
CA GLU A 261 21.08 26.17 -7.15
C GLU A 261 22.44 26.17 -6.45
N GLY A 262 23.53 26.20 -7.23
CA GLY A 262 24.88 26.12 -6.68
C GLY A 262 25.30 24.72 -6.24
N ALA A 263 24.56 23.67 -6.62
CA ALA A 263 24.94 22.27 -6.44
C ALA A 263 25.12 21.54 -7.78
N ARG A 264 25.90 20.46 -7.76
CA ARG A 264 26.00 19.48 -8.85
C ARG A 264 25.60 18.12 -8.32
N ALA A 265 24.87 17.36 -9.12
CA ALA A 265 24.44 16.03 -8.73
C ALA A 265 24.60 15.00 -9.84
N TRP A 266 24.71 13.75 -9.43
CA TRP A 266 24.72 12.58 -10.29
C TRP A 266 23.85 11.50 -9.70
N ARG A 267 23.19 10.72 -10.57
CA ARG A 267 22.74 9.39 -10.22
C ARG A 267 23.87 8.41 -10.48
N ILE A 268 24.05 7.45 -9.58
CA ILE A 268 25.07 6.41 -9.66
C ILE A 268 24.43 5.03 -9.62
N LEU A 269 25.07 4.07 -10.28
CA LEU A 269 24.80 2.65 -10.15
C LEU A 269 26.09 1.98 -9.69
N TYR A 270 26.02 1.15 -8.67
CA TYR A 270 27.20 0.58 -8.04
C TYR A 270 26.99 -0.85 -7.53
N THR A 271 28.08 -1.57 -7.37
CA THR A 271 28.06 -2.92 -6.80
C THR A 271 27.97 -2.88 -5.28
N THR A 272 27.32 -3.87 -4.72
CA THR A 272 27.28 -4.11 -3.27
C THR A 272 27.09 -5.61 -3.01
N THR A 273 26.76 -6.02 -1.80
CA THR A 273 26.70 -7.42 -1.39
C THR A 273 25.40 -7.74 -0.66
N ASN A 274 24.70 -8.78 -1.11
CA ASN A 274 23.52 -9.34 -0.44
C ASN A 274 23.88 -9.92 0.95
N GLY A 275 22.88 -10.21 1.78
CA GLY A 275 23.08 -10.81 3.11
C GLY A 275 23.80 -12.17 3.08
N ASP A 276 23.62 -12.94 2.01
CA ASP A 276 24.28 -14.24 1.80
C ASP A 276 25.72 -14.13 1.26
N GLY A 277 26.22 -12.92 1.02
CA GLY A 277 27.56 -12.68 0.47
C GLY A 277 27.62 -12.63 -1.06
N THR A 278 26.50 -12.84 -1.76
CA THR A 278 26.47 -12.76 -3.23
C THR A 278 26.53 -11.31 -3.74
N PRO A 279 27.16 -11.05 -4.90
CA PRO A 279 27.19 -9.71 -5.49
C PRO A 279 25.79 -9.19 -5.84
N ALA A 280 25.57 -7.91 -5.59
CA ALA A 280 24.33 -7.18 -5.85
C ALA A 280 24.61 -5.82 -6.49
N VAL A 281 23.55 -5.16 -6.97
CA VAL A 281 23.61 -3.83 -7.56
C VAL A 281 22.57 -2.94 -6.89
N ALA A 282 22.98 -1.72 -6.57
CA ALA A 282 22.12 -0.66 -6.05
C ALA A 282 22.38 0.64 -6.84
N SER A 283 21.42 1.55 -6.78
CA SER A 283 21.55 2.92 -7.29
C SER A 283 21.57 3.93 -6.15
N GLY A 284 21.87 5.18 -6.46
CA GLY A 284 21.81 6.27 -5.51
C GLY A 284 22.10 7.62 -6.17
N LEU A 285 22.11 8.67 -5.34
CA LEU A 285 22.41 10.03 -5.72
C LEU A 285 23.68 10.52 -5.02
N VAL A 286 24.47 11.32 -5.71
CA VAL A 286 25.62 12.05 -5.18
C VAL A 286 25.36 13.52 -5.44
N VAL A 287 25.40 14.36 -4.40
CA VAL A 287 25.20 15.81 -4.52
C VAL A 287 26.36 16.53 -3.84
N VAL A 288 26.94 17.52 -4.52
CA VAL A 288 28.08 18.28 -4.02
C VAL A 288 27.88 19.77 -4.25
N PRO A 289 28.53 20.65 -3.47
CA PRO A 289 28.62 22.06 -3.79
C PRO A 289 29.26 22.28 -5.17
N ALA A 290 28.74 23.24 -5.94
CA ALA A 290 29.27 23.59 -7.26
C ALA A 290 30.62 24.33 -7.17
N GLU A 291 30.81 25.11 -6.11
CA GLU A 291 32.01 25.91 -5.85
C GLU A 291 32.67 25.52 -4.52
N GLY A 292 33.96 25.84 -4.39
CA GLY A 292 34.77 25.65 -3.19
C GLY A 292 35.97 24.72 -3.41
N PHE A 293 36.61 24.28 -2.32
CA PHE A 293 37.93 23.64 -2.37
C PHE A 293 37.91 22.13 -2.69
N GLY A 294 36.73 21.53 -2.90
CA GLY A 294 36.60 20.10 -3.11
C GLY A 294 36.90 19.30 -1.84
N LYS A 295 37.23 18.02 -2.00
CA LYS A 295 37.44 17.04 -0.90
C LYS A 295 36.35 17.08 0.16
N TRP A 296 35.10 17.16 -0.29
CA TRP A 296 33.94 17.34 0.57
C TRP A 296 33.77 16.18 1.56
N PRO A 297 33.69 16.43 2.87
CA PRO A 297 33.22 15.42 3.82
C PRO A 297 31.84 14.91 3.41
N VAL A 298 31.59 13.63 3.61
CA VAL A 298 30.38 12.97 3.11
C VAL A 298 29.36 12.83 4.23
N ILE A 299 28.15 13.32 4.00
CA ILE A 299 26.95 12.86 4.69
C ILE A 299 26.40 11.69 3.88
N GLU A 300 26.56 10.49 4.42
CA GLU A 300 25.91 9.29 3.88
C GLU A 300 24.46 9.30 4.37
N TRP A 301 23.52 9.51 3.45
CA TRP A 301 22.09 9.51 3.78
C TRP A 301 21.45 8.17 3.47
N THR A 302 20.92 7.55 4.51
CA THR A 302 20.07 6.36 4.42
C THR A 302 18.62 6.78 4.63
N HIS A 303 17.85 6.77 3.55
CA HIS A 303 16.47 7.28 3.55
C HIS A 303 15.48 6.42 4.34
N GLY A 304 14.40 7.05 4.80
CA GLY A 304 13.23 6.40 5.37
C GLY A 304 12.43 5.59 4.36
N THR A 305 11.31 4.98 4.77
CA THR A 305 10.56 4.08 3.88
C THR A 305 9.96 4.83 2.69
N THR A 306 10.32 4.45 1.47
CA THR A 306 9.66 4.91 0.23
C THR A 306 8.78 3.86 -0.43
N GLY A 307 9.06 2.58 -0.18
CA GLY A 307 8.30 1.44 -0.68
C GLY A 307 9.13 0.16 -0.74
N PHE A 308 8.56 -0.88 -1.34
CA PHE A 308 9.24 -2.17 -1.57
C PHE A 308 9.53 -2.44 -3.06
N ALA A 309 8.71 -1.89 -3.96
CA ALA A 309 8.84 -2.14 -5.38
C ALA A 309 10.01 -1.37 -6.01
N GLN A 310 10.55 -1.90 -7.10
CA GLN A 310 11.70 -1.33 -7.81
C GLN A 310 11.53 0.17 -8.12
N GLN A 311 10.36 0.60 -8.58
CA GLN A 311 10.10 1.99 -8.93
C GLN A 311 10.04 2.95 -7.73
N CYS A 312 10.15 2.45 -6.49
CA CYS A 312 10.09 3.26 -5.28
C CYS A 312 11.46 3.77 -4.81
N ALA A 313 12.52 3.59 -5.60
CA ALA A 313 13.80 4.26 -5.35
C ALA A 313 13.60 5.79 -5.28
N PRO A 314 14.11 6.46 -4.23
CA PRO A 314 14.07 7.92 -4.16
C PRO A 314 14.59 8.60 -5.45
N SER A 315 15.67 8.11 -6.06
CA SER A 315 16.21 8.65 -7.32
C SER A 315 15.25 8.62 -8.53
N LEU A 316 14.18 7.82 -8.46
CA LEU A 316 13.11 7.73 -9.45
C LEU A 316 11.87 8.56 -9.11
N LEU A 317 11.70 8.97 -7.84
CA LEU A 317 10.54 9.73 -7.39
C LEU A 317 10.58 11.20 -7.84
N ALA A 318 9.41 11.84 -7.80
CA ALA A 318 9.26 13.25 -8.14
C ALA A 318 10.08 14.15 -7.20
N GLU A 319 10.01 13.86 -5.90
CA GLU A 319 10.74 14.55 -4.82
C GLU A 319 11.84 13.63 -4.26
N PRO A 320 13.00 13.49 -4.95
CA PRO A 320 13.96 12.43 -4.67
C PRO A 320 14.61 12.50 -3.28
N PHE A 321 14.68 13.69 -2.67
CA PHE A 321 15.26 13.87 -1.33
C PHE A 321 14.18 13.77 -0.25
N GLU A 322 13.08 14.52 -0.41
CA GLU A 322 12.01 14.60 0.59
C GLU A 322 11.18 13.31 0.71
N SER A 323 11.02 12.54 -0.38
CA SER A 323 10.30 11.26 -0.32
C SER A 323 10.91 10.29 0.70
N GLY A 324 12.22 10.42 0.92
CA GLY A 324 13.01 9.66 1.87
C GLY A 324 13.18 10.34 3.24
N ALA A 325 12.46 11.42 3.50
CA ALA A 325 12.54 12.29 4.68
C ALA A 325 13.85 13.09 4.85
N LEU A 326 14.55 13.42 3.75
CA LEU A 326 15.64 14.40 3.78
C LEU A 326 15.12 15.79 3.41
N PHE A 327 14.83 16.62 4.42
CA PHE A 327 14.33 17.98 4.24
C PHE A 327 15.41 19.08 4.35
N VAL A 328 16.67 18.69 4.57
CA VAL A 328 17.76 19.60 4.97
C VAL A 328 18.98 19.52 4.03
N LEU A 329 18.75 19.20 2.75
CA LEU A 329 19.81 19.20 1.73
C LEU A 329 20.52 20.56 1.62
N PRO A 330 19.82 21.72 1.61
CA PRO A 330 20.48 23.03 1.57
C PRO A 330 21.45 23.24 2.74
N GLU A 331 21.10 22.81 3.95
CA GLU A 331 21.94 22.92 5.14
C GLU A 331 23.19 22.05 5.03
N ILE A 332 23.08 20.84 4.48
CA ILE A 332 24.23 19.96 4.21
C ILE A 332 25.23 20.67 3.28
N LEU A 333 24.74 21.21 2.16
CA LEU A 333 25.58 21.88 1.17
C LEU A 333 26.17 23.20 1.70
N ALA A 334 25.40 23.98 2.47
CA ALA A 334 25.85 25.23 3.06
C ALA A 334 26.98 25.03 4.09
N ASN A 335 27.10 23.85 4.68
CA ASN A 335 28.23 23.49 5.56
C ASN A 335 29.44 22.93 4.80
N GLY A 336 29.41 22.92 3.46
CA GLY A 336 30.49 22.40 2.63
C GLY A 336 30.59 20.88 2.70
N TRP A 337 29.47 20.17 2.85
CA TRP A 337 29.42 18.72 2.84
C TRP A 337 28.79 18.21 1.55
N ALA A 338 29.22 17.02 1.12
CA ALA A 338 28.57 16.27 0.06
C ALA A 338 27.48 15.38 0.65
N LEU A 339 26.44 15.12 -0.13
CA LEU A 339 25.45 14.08 0.14
C LEU A 339 25.75 12.87 -0.74
N VAL A 340 25.79 11.67 -0.14
CA VAL A 340 25.70 10.40 -0.86
C VAL A 340 24.48 9.66 -0.33
N ALA A 341 23.44 9.52 -1.16
CA ALA A 341 22.17 8.93 -0.79
C ALA A 341 21.94 7.64 -1.58
N THR A 342 22.08 6.49 -0.92
CA THR A 342 21.78 5.19 -1.54
C THR A 342 20.26 5.01 -1.72
N ASP A 343 19.81 4.39 -2.80
CA ASP A 343 18.43 3.90 -2.93
C ASP A 343 18.24 2.53 -2.25
N TYR A 344 19.31 1.86 -1.83
CA TYR A 344 19.37 0.45 -1.44
C TYR A 344 19.23 -0.57 -2.57
N ILE A 345 19.55 -1.82 -2.25
CA ILE A 345 19.34 -2.98 -3.14
C ILE A 345 17.83 -3.10 -3.41
N GLY A 346 17.47 -3.38 -4.67
CA GLY A 346 16.11 -3.71 -5.08
C GLY A 346 15.15 -2.53 -5.23
N LEU A 347 15.58 -1.33 -4.84
CA LEU A 347 14.97 -0.09 -5.26
C LEU A 347 15.81 0.46 -6.42
N GLY A 348 15.15 0.82 -7.51
CA GLY A 348 15.78 1.13 -8.79
C GLY A 348 16.22 -0.12 -9.54
N THR A 349 16.80 -1.10 -8.84
CA THR A 349 17.37 -2.33 -9.43
C THR A 349 16.41 -3.54 -9.33
N GLY A 350 16.48 -4.48 -10.27
CA GLY A 350 15.45 -5.53 -10.46
C GLY A 350 15.44 -6.67 -9.43
N THR A 351 16.18 -6.59 -8.34
CA THR A 351 16.15 -7.60 -7.25
C THR A 351 15.13 -7.21 -6.18
N PRO A 352 14.67 -8.14 -5.32
CA PRO A 352 13.78 -7.76 -4.22
C PRO A 352 14.46 -6.83 -3.23
N HIS A 353 13.76 -5.76 -2.79
CA HIS A 353 14.27 -4.86 -1.77
C HIS A 353 14.31 -5.54 -0.39
N PRO A 354 15.47 -5.62 0.30
CA PRO A 354 15.59 -6.18 1.64
C PRO A 354 15.05 -5.22 2.71
N TYR A 355 13.76 -4.88 2.62
CA TYR A 355 13.09 -3.94 3.53
C TYR A 355 13.18 -4.38 4.99
N LEU A 356 13.72 -3.51 5.85
CA LEU A 356 14.03 -3.79 7.28
C LEU A 356 15.01 -4.94 7.52
N ILE A 357 15.76 -5.36 6.50
CA ILE A 357 16.79 -6.39 6.61
C ILE A 357 18.15 -5.72 6.63
N GLY A 358 18.82 -5.86 7.77
CA GLY A 358 19.87 -4.94 8.21
C GLY A 358 21.16 -5.00 7.40
N GLN A 359 21.82 -6.15 7.44
CA GLN A 359 23.15 -6.33 6.85
C GLN A 359 23.26 -5.90 5.38
N PRO A 360 22.39 -6.35 4.43
CA PRO A 360 22.48 -5.90 3.04
C PRO A 360 22.23 -4.39 2.88
N THR A 361 21.36 -3.79 3.70
CA THR A 361 21.06 -2.35 3.63
C THR A 361 22.24 -1.51 4.13
N GLY A 362 22.88 -1.92 5.24
CA GLY A 362 24.10 -1.26 5.75
C GLY A 362 25.29 -1.40 4.80
N ARG A 363 25.44 -2.54 4.11
CA ARG A 363 26.46 -2.74 3.07
C ARG A 363 26.22 -1.83 1.87
N ALA A 364 24.97 -1.75 1.40
CA ALA A 364 24.59 -0.88 0.29
C ALA A 364 24.88 0.59 0.59
N ALA A 365 24.66 1.04 1.83
CA ALA A 365 25.04 2.38 2.27
C ALA A 365 26.55 2.59 2.14
N LEU A 366 27.38 1.78 2.82
CA LEU A 366 28.84 1.96 2.84
C LEU A 366 29.47 1.87 1.44
N ASP A 367 28.96 0.95 0.62
CA ASP A 367 29.42 0.76 -0.76
C ASP A 367 29.00 1.92 -1.67
N SER A 368 27.90 2.64 -1.36
CA SER A 368 27.53 3.84 -2.10
C SER A 368 28.59 4.94 -1.94
N VAL A 369 29.19 5.07 -0.75
CA VAL A 369 30.27 6.02 -0.47
C VAL A 369 31.55 5.62 -1.21
N ARG A 370 31.91 4.34 -1.20
CA ARG A 370 33.04 3.80 -1.98
C ARG A 370 32.90 4.09 -3.47
N ALA A 371 31.70 3.86 -4.02
CA ALA A 371 31.43 4.11 -5.43
C ALA A 371 31.42 5.61 -5.75
N ALA A 372 30.83 6.43 -4.89
CA ALA A 372 30.81 7.88 -5.06
C ALA A 372 32.22 8.49 -5.03
N ARG A 373 33.16 7.92 -4.26
CA ARG A 373 34.56 8.35 -4.25
C ARG A 373 35.31 8.06 -5.55
N GLN A 374 34.83 7.13 -6.38
CA GLN A 374 35.38 6.87 -7.72
C GLN A 374 34.89 7.90 -8.76
N LEU A 375 33.88 8.71 -8.42
CA LEU A 375 33.38 9.77 -9.29
C LEU A 375 34.28 11.01 -9.14
N GLU A 376 35.30 11.13 -9.99
CA GLU A 376 36.29 12.24 -9.94
C GLU A 376 35.63 13.62 -9.90
N ALA A 377 34.53 13.81 -10.65
CA ALA A 377 33.81 15.07 -10.71
C ALA A 377 33.16 15.51 -9.38
N ALA A 378 32.90 14.56 -8.47
CA ALA A 378 32.36 14.84 -7.15
C ALA A 378 33.45 15.28 -6.16
N ASP A 379 34.70 14.86 -6.37
CA ASP A 379 35.87 15.16 -5.54
C ASP A 379 35.61 15.02 -4.03
N LEU A 380 35.18 13.83 -3.61
CA LEU A 380 34.83 13.56 -2.22
C LEU A 380 36.07 13.41 -1.31
N GLY A 381 35.91 13.78 -0.04
CA GLY A 381 36.88 13.61 1.03
C GLY A 381 36.85 12.23 1.68
N GLY A 382 37.76 12.02 2.64
CA GLY A 382 37.96 10.75 3.33
C GLY A 382 37.11 10.52 4.59
N GLN A 383 36.40 11.54 5.08
CA GLN A 383 35.56 11.42 6.27
C GLN A 383 34.08 11.33 5.89
N THR A 384 33.37 10.44 6.57
CA THR A 384 31.94 10.20 6.36
C THR A 384 31.19 10.21 7.69
N VAL A 385 30.00 10.81 7.72
CA VAL A 385 29.05 10.68 8.83
C VAL A 385 27.76 10.10 8.26
N ALA A 386 27.28 9.00 8.83
CA ALA A 386 26.05 8.35 8.41
C ALA A 386 24.85 9.02 9.08
N TRP A 387 23.90 9.50 8.30
CA TRP A 387 22.61 10.02 8.76
C TRP A 387 21.49 9.14 8.21
N GLY A 388 20.49 8.83 9.01
CA GLY A 388 19.31 8.15 8.48
C GLY A 388 18.06 8.28 9.33
N HIS A 389 16.90 8.19 8.68
CA HIS A 389 15.59 8.30 9.33
C HIS A 389 14.76 7.02 9.21
N SER A 390 14.00 6.63 10.24
CA SER A 390 13.07 5.49 10.20
C SER A 390 13.76 4.18 9.79
N GLN A 391 13.35 3.51 8.71
CA GLN A 391 14.09 2.40 8.08
C GLN A 391 15.56 2.74 7.88
N GLY A 392 15.83 3.93 7.34
CA GLY A 392 17.16 4.44 7.09
C GLY A 392 17.96 4.71 8.35
N GLY A 393 17.30 5.05 9.46
CA GLY A 393 17.96 5.14 10.77
C GLY A 393 18.50 3.78 11.22
N ALA A 394 17.74 2.70 10.98
CA ALA A 394 18.24 1.34 11.21
C ALA A 394 19.37 0.96 10.25
N ALA A 395 19.29 1.39 8.99
CA ALA A 395 20.36 1.19 8.01
C ALA A 395 21.66 1.91 8.40
N ALA A 396 21.59 3.14 8.91
CA ALA A 396 22.74 3.88 9.42
C ALA A 396 23.38 3.17 10.63
N LEU A 397 22.57 2.64 11.55
CA LEU A 397 23.05 1.83 12.67
C LEU A 397 23.73 0.54 12.18
N TRP A 398 23.16 -0.14 11.17
CA TRP A 398 23.76 -1.33 10.56
C TRP A 398 25.07 -1.01 9.82
N ALA A 399 25.13 0.10 9.08
CA ALA A 399 26.35 0.59 8.45
C ALA A 399 27.44 0.81 9.51
N GLY A 400 27.12 1.53 10.59
CA GLY A 400 28.03 1.71 11.72
C GLY A 400 28.47 0.41 12.39
N ALA A 401 27.58 -0.57 12.48
CA ALA A 401 27.85 -1.83 13.17
C ALA A 401 28.82 -2.73 12.38
N ILE A 402 28.85 -2.61 11.05
CA ILE A 402 29.68 -3.43 10.17
C ILE A 402 30.88 -2.68 9.59
N ALA A 403 30.92 -1.35 9.67
CA ALA A 403 31.91 -0.48 9.03
C ALA A 403 33.35 -0.99 9.21
N ASP A 404 33.80 -1.22 10.45
CA ASP A 404 35.18 -1.65 10.73
C ASP A 404 35.55 -2.99 10.06
N SER A 405 34.59 -3.90 9.94
CA SER A 405 34.81 -5.25 9.38
C SER A 405 34.60 -5.34 7.87
N TYR A 406 33.75 -4.48 7.31
CA TYR A 406 33.30 -4.55 5.92
C TYR A 406 33.85 -3.41 5.05
N ALA A 407 33.89 -2.20 5.60
CA ALA A 407 34.33 -0.99 4.91
C ALA A 407 35.16 -0.02 5.77
N PRO A 408 36.30 -0.48 6.33
CA PRO A 408 37.15 0.38 7.15
C PRO A 408 37.73 1.58 6.38
N ASP A 409 37.80 1.48 5.05
CA ASP A 409 38.22 2.55 4.13
C ASP A 409 37.20 3.70 4.01
N VAL A 410 35.95 3.52 4.44
CA VAL A 410 34.92 4.57 4.40
C VAL A 410 35.23 5.72 5.36
N GLY A 411 35.99 5.49 6.44
CA GLY A 411 36.35 6.57 7.37
C GLY A 411 35.12 7.14 8.10
N LEU A 412 34.30 6.25 8.67
CA LEU A 412 33.07 6.60 9.37
C LEU A 412 33.40 7.30 10.70
N ALA A 413 33.15 8.60 10.75
CA ALA A 413 33.41 9.47 11.90
C ALA A 413 32.26 9.52 12.91
N GLY A 414 31.05 9.08 12.53
CA GLY A 414 29.89 9.02 13.40
C GLY A 414 28.63 8.50 12.71
N VAL A 415 27.65 8.09 13.52
CA VAL A 415 26.32 7.65 13.08
C VAL A 415 25.24 8.47 13.78
N ALA A 416 24.39 9.14 13.02
CA ALA A 416 23.19 9.83 13.49
C ALA A 416 21.93 9.10 13.01
N ALA A 417 21.26 8.43 13.94
CA ALA A 417 20.06 7.63 13.68
C ALA A 417 18.82 8.37 14.21
N LEU A 418 17.91 8.75 13.31
CA LEU A 418 16.75 9.61 13.59
C LEU A 418 15.47 8.76 13.54
N ALA A 419 14.78 8.62 14.67
CA ALA A 419 13.66 7.70 14.85
C ALA A 419 13.89 6.30 14.22
N PRO A 420 15.03 5.62 14.49
CA PRO A 420 15.43 4.45 13.72
C PRO A 420 14.52 3.24 13.93
N ALA A 421 14.25 2.43 12.90
CA ALA A 421 13.59 1.13 13.06
C ALA A 421 14.50 0.08 13.74
N SER A 422 14.97 0.38 14.94
CA SER A 422 16.03 -0.31 15.70
C SER A 422 15.49 -1.47 16.55
N ASN A 423 14.19 -1.53 16.78
CA ASN A 423 13.50 -2.60 17.50
C ASN A 423 12.34 -3.10 16.64
N LEU A 424 12.65 -4.03 15.74
CA LEU A 424 11.69 -4.53 14.75
C LEU A 424 10.47 -5.23 15.38
N PRO A 425 10.59 -6.06 16.44
CA PRO A 425 9.41 -6.61 17.08
C PRO A 425 8.46 -5.54 17.63
N GLY A 426 9.01 -4.52 18.30
CA GLY A 426 8.22 -3.40 18.83
C GLY A 426 7.58 -2.55 17.73
N LEU A 427 8.29 -2.33 16.61
CA LEU A 427 7.72 -1.67 15.43
C LEU A 427 6.53 -2.45 14.87
N ILE A 428 6.68 -3.77 14.69
CA ILE A 428 5.62 -4.61 14.12
C ILE A 428 4.40 -4.71 15.04
N ASP A 429 4.60 -4.75 16.36
CA ASP A 429 3.51 -4.70 17.34
C ASP A 429 2.74 -3.37 17.32
N ALA A 430 3.40 -2.26 16.96
CA ALA A 430 2.78 -0.94 16.90
C ALA A 430 1.95 -0.72 15.61
N LEU A 431 2.27 -1.42 14.52
CA LEU A 431 1.62 -1.18 13.21
C LEU A 431 0.08 -1.19 13.23
N PRO A 432 -0.62 -2.10 13.92
CA PRO A 432 -2.08 -2.11 13.94
C PRO A 432 -2.73 -0.82 14.49
N ASP A 433 -2.00 -0.08 15.33
CA ASP A 433 -2.47 1.16 15.94
C ASP A 433 -2.07 2.41 15.14
N VAL A 434 -1.21 2.25 14.12
CA VAL A 434 -0.78 3.33 13.23
C VAL A 434 -1.74 3.45 12.05
N PRO A 435 -2.29 4.64 11.76
CA PRO A 435 -3.03 4.87 10.52
C PRO A 435 -2.19 4.51 9.28
N GLY A 436 -2.62 3.51 8.51
CA GLY A 436 -1.88 3.00 7.36
C GLY A 436 -0.76 2.00 7.70
N GLY A 437 -0.69 1.51 8.94
CA GLY A 437 0.29 0.52 9.39
C GLY A 437 0.38 -0.75 8.53
N SER A 438 -0.74 -1.17 7.93
CA SER A 438 -0.86 -2.32 7.05
C SER A 438 -0.05 -2.15 5.76
N ILE A 439 0.24 -0.92 5.34
CA ILE A 439 1.12 -0.64 4.21
C ILE A 439 2.56 -1.01 4.59
N PHE A 440 3.04 -0.53 5.74
CA PHE A 440 4.35 -0.90 6.27
C PHE A 440 4.46 -2.40 6.57
N GLY A 441 3.39 -2.99 7.13
CA GLY A 441 3.29 -4.43 7.34
C GLY A 441 3.35 -5.23 6.04
N SER A 442 2.81 -4.68 4.94
CA SER A 442 2.88 -5.27 3.60
C SER A 442 4.30 -5.22 3.04
N PHE A 443 5.04 -4.13 3.22
CA PHE A 443 6.46 -4.05 2.85
C PHE A 443 7.32 -5.01 3.67
N ALA A 444 7.10 -5.08 4.99
CA ALA A 444 7.81 -5.99 5.88
C ALA A 444 7.63 -7.45 5.46
N ILE A 445 6.39 -7.91 5.28
CA ILE A 445 6.16 -9.30 4.89
C ILE A 445 6.65 -9.58 3.47
N ALA A 446 6.53 -8.65 2.52
CA ALA A 446 7.06 -8.81 1.17
C ALA A 446 8.59 -8.93 1.17
N GLY A 447 9.29 -8.06 1.91
CA GLY A 447 10.75 -8.13 2.07
C GLY A 447 11.20 -9.43 2.71
N PHE A 448 10.66 -9.79 3.88
CA PHE A 448 11.10 -10.96 4.62
C PHE A 448 10.80 -12.27 3.90
N THR A 449 9.66 -12.40 3.23
CA THR A 449 9.35 -13.62 2.44
C THR A 449 10.15 -13.71 1.13
N SER A 450 10.68 -12.59 0.62
CA SER A 450 11.52 -12.58 -0.57
C SER A 450 12.97 -12.95 -0.27
N ILE A 451 13.43 -12.71 0.96
CA ILE A 451 14.82 -12.92 1.38
C ILE A 451 14.99 -14.18 2.25
N TYR A 452 14.01 -14.49 3.12
CA TYR A 452 14.08 -15.62 4.04
C TYR A 452 13.13 -16.75 3.60
N PRO A 453 13.65 -17.89 3.13
CA PRO A 453 12.82 -19.01 2.65
C PRO A 453 11.93 -19.64 3.74
N ASP A 454 12.30 -19.48 5.01
CA ASP A 454 11.54 -19.98 6.17
C ASP A 454 10.39 -19.05 6.60
N VAL A 455 10.24 -17.88 5.97
CA VAL A 455 9.11 -16.97 6.17
C VAL A 455 8.21 -17.01 4.94
N THR A 456 6.94 -17.37 5.10
CA THR A 456 6.02 -17.52 3.95
C THR A 456 4.76 -16.69 4.08
N PHE A 457 4.28 -16.16 2.95
CA PHE A 457 3.00 -15.44 2.88
C PHE A 457 1.84 -16.27 3.44
N ARG A 458 1.78 -17.55 3.09
CA ARG A 458 0.67 -18.45 3.48
C ARG A 458 0.54 -18.62 5.00
N GLU A 459 1.65 -18.56 5.71
CA GLU A 459 1.69 -18.77 7.16
C GLU A 459 1.31 -17.50 7.94
N TYR A 460 1.70 -16.33 7.44
CA TYR A 460 1.59 -15.07 8.17
C TYR A 460 0.50 -14.13 7.65
N VAL A 461 0.09 -14.25 6.40
CA VAL A 461 -0.93 -13.39 5.76
C VAL A 461 -2.25 -14.14 5.65
N ARG A 462 -3.35 -13.46 5.96
CA ARG A 462 -4.69 -14.04 5.80
C ARG A 462 -4.92 -14.41 4.33
N PRO A 463 -5.50 -15.60 4.01
CA PRO A 463 -5.70 -16.01 2.62
C PRO A 463 -6.49 -15.00 1.77
N GLY A 464 -7.44 -14.28 2.37
CA GLY A 464 -8.20 -13.22 1.70
C GLY A 464 -7.46 -11.90 1.52
N ALA A 465 -6.32 -11.71 2.20
CA ALA A 465 -5.53 -10.48 2.19
C ALA A 465 -4.27 -10.57 1.30
N GLU A 466 -3.80 -11.77 0.95
CA GLU A 466 -2.52 -11.96 0.24
C GLU A 466 -2.41 -11.11 -1.04
N VAL A 467 -3.46 -11.11 -1.87
CA VAL A 467 -3.50 -10.29 -3.09
C VAL A 467 -3.34 -8.81 -2.76
N THR A 468 -4.13 -8.31 -1.81
CA THR A 468 -4.11 -6.90 -1.41
C THR A 468 -2.77 -6.50 -0.81
N VAL A 469 -2.16 -7.38 -0.01
CA VAL A 469 -0.83 -7.17 0.58
C VAL A 469 0.24 -7.07 -0.51
N ARG A 470 0.22 -7.96 -1.51
CA ARG A 470 1.17 -7.91 -2.63
C ARG A 470 0.98 -6.65 -3.48
N GLU A 471 -0.26 -6.27 -3.76
CA GLU A 471 -0.59 -5.04 -4.49
C GLU A 471 -0.21 -3.78 -3.70
N ALA A 472 -0.42 -3.78 -2.38
CA ALA A 472 0.01 -2.70 -1.50
C ALA A 472 1.54 -2.58 -1.47
N ALA A 473 2.25 -3.71 -1.37
CA ALA A 473 3.71 -3.75 -1.44
C ALA A 473 4.26 -3.29 -2.80
N GLY A 474 3.48 -3.44 -3.87
CA GLY A 474 3.80 -2.96 -5.21
C GLY A 474 3.72 -1.44 -5.40
N ARG A 475 3.30 -0.68 -4.38
CA ARG A 475 3.10 0.78 -4.44
C ARG A 475 4.14 1.53 -3.62
N CYS A 476 4.41 2.76 -4.03
CA CYS A 476 5.30 3.67 -3.34
C CYS A 476 4.52 4.59 -2.40
N LEU A 477 5.18 5.06 -1.33
CA LEU A 477 4.64 6.02 -0.37
C LEU A 477 4.69 7.48 -0.87
N ALA A 478 5.05 7.71 -2.13
CA ALA A 478 5.45 8.99 -2.70
C ALA A 478 4.42 10.14 -2.60
N GLU A 479 3.20 9.90 -2.12
CA GLU A 479 2.31 10.96 -1.64
C GLU A 479 1.51 10.47 -0.39
N PRO A 480 1.99 10.74 0.83
CA PRO A 480 1.30 10.37 2.08
C PRO A 480 -0.14 10.89 2.14
N GLY A 481 -0.38 12.05 1.52
CA GLY A 481 -1.68 12.70 1.45
C GLY A 481 -2.71 11.93 0.63
N VAL A 482 -2.33 11.20 -0.41
CA VAL A 482 -3.28 10.52 -1.30
C VAL A 482 -3.88 9.27 -0.65
N PHE A 483 -3.07 8.45 0.03
CA PHE A 483 -3.56 7.24 0.70
C PHE A 483 -4.36 7.56 1.95
N ALA A 484 -3.90 8.51 2.76
CA ALA A 484 -4.65 8.99 3.93
C ALA A 484 -5.97 9.65 3.52
N SER A 485 -5.97 10.48 2.47
CA SER A 485 -7.19 11.10 1.94
C SER A 485 -8.12 10.07 1.32
N LEU A 486 -7.61 9.05 0.63
CA LEU A 486 -8.42 7.99 0.04
C LEU A 486 -9.05 7.09 1.10
N LEU A 487 -8.30 6.67 2.13
CA LEU A 487 -8.82 5.87 3.25
C LEU A 487 -9.87 6.65 4.05
N THR A 488 -9.60 7.94 4.32
CA THR A 488 -10.53 8.84 5.02
C THR A 488 -11.77 9.13 4.18
N ALA A 489 -11.63 9.41 2.88
CA ALA A 489 -12.74 9.65 1.95
C ALA A 489 -13.63 8.42 1.75
N LEU A 490 -13.07 7.21 1.90
CA LEU A 490 -13.82 5.95 1.84
C LEU A 490 -14.43 5.54 3.20
N GLY A 491 -14.26 6.33 4.26
CA GLY A 491 -14.81 6.03 5.58
C GLY A 491 -14.22 4.78 6.24
N LEU A 492 -13.05 4.33 5.78
CA LEU A 492 -12.30 3.20 6.33
C LEU A 492 -11.50 3.71 7.54
N SER A 493 -12.17 3.85 8.68
CA SER A 493 -11.58 4.39 9.91
C SER A 493 -10.65 3.42 10.65
N ARG A 494 -10.47 2.20 10.14
CA ARG A 494 -9.54 1.20 10.70
C ARG A 494 -8.72 0.55 9.59
N ASP A 495 -7.43 0.45 9.88
CA ASP A 495 -6.45 -0.20 9.04
C ASP A 495 -6.79 -1.71 8.90
N PRO A 496 -6.72 -2.31 7.70
CA PRO A 496 -7.11 -3.70 7.50
C PRO A 496 -6.20 -4.65 8.28
N GLU A 497 -6.82 -5.60 8.98
CA GLU A 497 -6.09 -6.69 9.62
C GLU A 497 -5.57 -7.67 8.55
N ILE A 498 -4.29 -7.57 8.20
CA ILE A 498 -3.66 -8.37 7.14
C ILE A 498 -3.04 -9.68 7.66
N MET A 499 -2.66 -9.72 8.93
CA MET A 499 -1.91 -10.84 9.53
C MET A 499 -2.84 -11.96 10.00
N ALA A 500 -2.47 -13.22 9.75
CA ALA A 500 -3.21 -14.41 10.16
C ALA A 500 -2.89 -14.86 11.59
N LYS A 501 -1.70 -14.50 12.08
CA LYS A 501 -1.19 -14.73 13.44
C LYS A 501 -0.22 -13.60 13.80
N SER A 502 0.27 -13.56 15.04
CA SER A 502 1.27 -12.58 15.45
C SER A 502 2.54 -12.70 14.58
N PRO A 503 2.99 -11.61 13.93
CA PRO A 503 4.25 -11.59 13.19
C PRO A 503 5.48 -11.84 14.06
N ASN A 504 5.38 -11.56 15.36
CA ASN A 504 6.46 -11.74 16.33
C ASN A 504 6.65 -13.20 16.78
N GLU A 505 5.85 -14.12 16.27
CA GLU A 505 5.97 -15.55 16.53
C GLU A 505 6.64 -16.30 15.36
N GLY A 506 7.25 -17.45 15.68
CA GLY A 506 7.79 -18.38 14.67
C GLY A 506 9.00 -17.84 13.90
N PRO A 507 9.23 -18.32 12.66
CA PRO A 507 10.34 -17.87 11.81
C PRO A 507 10.39 -16.34 11.61
N PHE A 508 9.26 -15.69 11.33
CA PHE A 508 9.24 -14.25 11.07
C PHE A 508 9.73 -13.45 12.28
N GLY A 509 9.19 -13.71 13.47
CA GLY A 509 9.65 -13.07 14.72
C GLY A 509 11.13 -13.25 14.99
N ARG A 510 11.67 -14.44 14.72
CA ARG A 510 13.12 -14.71 14.84
C ARG A 510 13.93 -13.86 13.87
N ARG A 511 13.51 -13.77 12.61
CA ARG A 511 14.17 -12.93 11.60
C ARG A 511 14.07 -11.45 11.96
N LEU A 512 12.96 -10.98 12.54
CA LEU A 512 12.84 -9.60 13.03
C LEU A 512 13.91 -9.31 14.09
N VAL A 513 14.12 -10.22 15.05
CA VAL A 513 15.18 -10.07 16.07
C VAL A 513 16.58 -10.12 15.45
N GLU A 514 16.84 -11.02 14.50
CA GLU A 514 18.13 -11.13 13.81
C GLU A 514 18.51 -9.86 13.00
N ASN A 515 17.53 -9.03 12.65
CA ASN A 515 17.73 -7.80 11.89
C ASN A 515 17.73 -6.51 12.75
N ILE A 516 17.76 -6.65 14.08
CA ILE A 516 18.07 -5.55 15.00
C ILE A 516 19.56 -5.18 14.88
N PRO A 517 19.92 -3.89 14.75
CA PRO A 517 21.33 -3.48 14.66
C PRO A 517 22.12 -3.98 15.89
N PRO A 518 23.27 -4.66 15.70
CA PRO A 518 24.01 -5.22 16.82
C PRO A 518 24.83 -4.14 17.53
N ALA A 519 25.19 -4.40 18.79
CA ALA A 519 25.98 -3.50 19.65
C ALA A 519 27.48 -3.49 19.32
N THR A 520 27.84 -3.56 18.04
CA THR A 520 29.22 -3.58 17.55
C THR A 520 29.71 -2.23 17.02
N ILE A 521 28.84 -1.21 17.00
CA ILE A 521 29.17 0.14 16.54
C ILE A 521 30.28 0.75 17.41
N THR A 522 31.37 1.17 16.79
CA THR A 522 32.55 1.76 17.44
C THR A 522 32.61 3.28 17.24
N ALA A 523 32.08 3.77 16.12
CA ALA A 523 31.90 5.19 15.86
C ALA A 523 30.93 5.83 16.89
N PRO A 524 31.08 7.13 17.22
CA PRO A 524 30.12 7.82 18.08
C PRO A 524 28.70 7.79 17.49
N VAL A 525 27.71 7.51 18.34
CA VAL A 525 26.31 7.40 17.95
C VAL A 525 25.48 8.54 18.55
N LEU A 526 24.74 9.26 17.70
CA LEU A 526 23.61 10.09 18.06
C LEU A 526 22.33 9.35 17.71
N LEU A 527 21.42 9.20 18.67
CA LEU A 527 20.07 8.70 18.43
C LEU A 527 19.09 9.82 18.79
N ALA A 528 18.26 10.23 17.83
CA ALA A 528 17.22 11.24 18.04
C ALA A 528 15.84 10.58 17.94
N GLN A 529 14.91 10.94 18.81
CA GLN A 529 13.57 10.35 18.82
C GLN A 529 12.50 11.41 19.13
N GLY A 530 11.43 11.43 18.34
CA GLY A 530 10.22 12.20 18.66
C GLY A 530 9.47 11.53 19.81
N LYS A 531 9.07 12.29 20.83
CA LYS A 531 8.38 11.75 22.00
C LYS A 531 6.95 11.31 21.70
N ASP A 532 6.34 11.88 20.66
CA ASP A 532 4.96 11.61 20.23
C ASP A 532 4.92 10.71 18.99
N ASP A 533 5.96 9.89 18.79
CA ASP A 533 6.08 8.98 17.65
C ASP A 533 5.22 7.71 17.86
N PRO A 534 4.16 7.51 17.06
CA PRO A 534 3.29 6.35 17.20
C PRO A 534 3.82 5.12 16.46
N LEU A 535 4.78 5.28 15.55
CA LEU A 535 5.25 4.22 14.66
C LEU A 535 6.51 3.57 15.23
N VAL A 536 7.53 4.37 15.49
CA VAL A 536 8.76 3.95 16.16
C VAL A 536 8.68 4.47 17.60
N THR A 537 8.08 3.66 18.47
CA THR A 537 7.69 4.13 19.79
C THR A 537 8.92 4.47 20.66
N PRO A 538 8.84 5.52 21.51
CA PRO A 538 9.90 5.85 22.45
C PRO A 538 10.26 4.66 23.37
N ALA A 539 9.29 3.85 23.78
CA ALA A 539 9.54 2.67 24.61
C ALA A 539 10.39 1.61 23.89
N ALA A 540 10.13 1.37 22.60
CA ALA A 540 10.93 0.47 21.79
C ALA A 540 12.36 0.98 21.63
N GLN A 541 12.54 2.30 21.51
CA GLN A 541 13.86 2.93 21.49
C GLN A 541 14.60 2.90 22.82
N ASP A 542 13.93 3.23 23.92
CA ASP A 542 14.51 3.17 25.26
C ASP A 542 15.05 1.75 25.54
N ALA A 543 14.39 0.70 25.01
CA ALA A 543 14.90 -0.67 25.09
C ALA A 543 16.17 -0.91 24.26
N PHE A 544 16.21 -0.40 23.02
CA PHE A 544 17.38 -0.51 22.15
C PHE A 544 18.59 0.25 22.71
N VAL A 545 18.39 1.51 23.12
CA VAL A 545 19.45 2.35 23.71
C VAL A 545 20.02 1.71 24.97
N ARG A 546 19.17 1.19 25.86
CA ARG A 546 19.65 0.43 27.04
C ARG A 546 20.54 -0.74 26.64
N GLY A 547 20.16 -1.51 25.62
CA GLY A 547 20.97 -2.61 25.12
C GLY A 547 22.36 -2.18 24.63
N LEU A 548 22.46 -1.05 23.93
CA LEU A 548 23.76 -0.49 23.53
C LEU A 548 24.58 -0.04 24.73
N CYS A 549 23.97 0.66 25.69
CA CYS A 549 24.63 1.15 26.89
C CYS A 549 25.15 0.00 27.78
N ASP A 550 24.33 -1.05 27.98
CA ASP A 550 24.69 -2.24 28.75
C ASP A 550 25.85 -3.02 28.07
N ALA A 551 25.94 -2.94 26.75
CA ALA A 551 27.06 -3.47 25.97
C ALA A 551 28.30 -2.55 25.95
N GLY A 552 28.30 -1.46 26.71
CA GLY A 552 29.41 -0.52 26.78
C GLY A 552 29.60 0.32 25.52
N ARG A 553 28.53 0.55 24.74
CA ARG A 553 28.51 1.45 23.58
C ARG A 553 27.83 2.77 23.97
N PRO A 554 28.59 3.86 24.17
CA PRO A 554 28.03 5.17 24.49
C PRO A 554 27.12 5.69 23.37
N VAL A 555 25.94 6.17 23.74
CA VAL A 555 24.97 6.78 22.84
C VAL A 555 24.62 8.17 23.35
N ASP A 556 24.63 9.17 22.48
CA ASP A 556 24.00 10.47 22.69
C ASP A 556 22.52 10.34 22.32
N TYR A 557 21.66 10.12 23.31
CA TYR A 557 20.23 9.89 23.10
C TYR A 557 19.42 11.15 23.38
N ARG A 558 18.73 11.67 22.36
CA ARG A 558 17.97 12.92 22.43
C ARG A 558 16.50 12.69 22.14
N LEU A 559 15.64 13.13 23.05
CA LEU A 559 14.19 13.11 22.94
C LEU A 559 13.66 14.51 22.66
N TYR A 560 12.73 14.62 21.73
CA TYR A 560 12.13 15.90 21.33
C TYR A 560 10.64 15.91 21.64
N ALA A 561 10.23 16.74 22.58
CA ALA A 561 8.83 16.88 22.98
C ALA A 561 8.00 17.58 21.89
N GLY A 562 6.74 17.16 21.70
CA GLY A 562 5.86 17.75 20.68
C GLY A 562 6.20 17.34 19.24
N ARG A 563 7.15 16.42 19.05
CA ARG A 563 7.56 15.91 17.73
C ARG A 563 7.13 14.46 17.57
N SER A 564 6.40 14.20 16.50
CA SER A 564 6.07 12.84 16.03
C SER A 564 7.14 12.28 15.07
N HIS A 565 6.84 11.19 14.36
CA HIS A 565 7.80 10.44 13.54
C HIS A 565 8.50 11.28 12.46
N VAL A 566 7.73 11.95 11.59
CA VAL A 566 8.27 12.77 10.48
C VAL A 566 8.63 14.17 10.95
N GLN A 567 7.80 14.76 11.83
CA GLN A 567 8.04 16.08 12.44
C GLN A 567 9.40 16.20 13.16
N LEU A 568 9.98 15.07 13.55
CA LEU A 568 11.33 15.02 14.11
C LEU A 568 12.39 15.59 13.14
N VAL A 569 12.23 15.37 11.83
CA VAL A 569 13.24 15.70 10.81
C VAL A 569 12.81 16.84 9.87
N GLU A 570 11.62 17.41 10.09
CA GLU A 570 11.17 18.61 9.37
C GLU A 570 12.09 19.81 9.65
N PRO A 571 12.18 20.79 8.72
CA PRO A 571 13.13 21.91 8.83
C PRO A 571 12.97 22.75 10.11
N ASP A 572 11.77 22.83 10.68
CA ASP A 572 11.50 23.59 11.91
C ASP A 572 11.86 22.82 13.20
N SER A 573 12.30 21.56 13.07
CA SER A 573 12.67 20.74 14.21
C SER A 573 13.94 21.26 14.89
N PRO A 574 13.96 21.37 16.24
CA PRO A 574 15.16 21.74 16.99
C PRO A 574 16.30 20.71 16.87
N LEU A 575 16.02 19.51 16.33
CA LEU A 575 17.03 18.52 15.98
C LEU A 575 17.97 19.03 14.88
N VAL A 576 17.48 19.77 13.88
CA VAL A 576 18.28 20.14 12.69
C VAL A 576 19.57 20.89 13.06
N PRO A 577 19.53 22.03 13.78
CA PRO A 577 20.76 22.73 14.15
C PRO A 577 21.67 21.87 15.05
N GLN A 578 21.08 21.06 15.93
CA GLN A 578 21.79 20.17 16.82
C GLN A 578 22.52 19.02 16.09
N LEU A 579 21.90 18.48 15.04
CA LEU A 579 22.45 17.43 14.19
C LEU A 579 23.64 17.97 13.38
N VAL A 580 23.52 19.20 12.88
CA VAL A 580 24.62 19.91 12.19
C VAL A 580 25.79 20.14 13.13
N GLU A 581 25.57 20.66 14.34
CA GLU A 581 26.63 20.86 15.33
C GLU A 581 27.30 19.56 15.75
N TRP A 582 26.52 18.52 16.02
CA TRP A 582 27.05 17.20 16.36
C TRP A 582 27.90 16.64 15.22
N THR A 583 27.47 16.81 13.98
CA THR A 583 28.20 16.34 12.79
C THR A 583 29.50 17.11 12.59
N LYS A 584 29.53 18.43 12.82
CA LYS A 584 30.77 19.23 12.82
C LYS A 584 31.78 18.68 13.81
N ALA A 585 31.35 18.34 15.03
CA ALA A 585 32.22 17.77 16.05
C ALA A 585 32.80 16.41 15.64
N ARG A 586 32.03 15.58 14.91
CA ARG A 586 32.54 14.29 14.39
C ARG A 586 33.56 14.49 13.28
N LEU A 587 33.28 15.39 12.33
CA LEU A 587 34.17 15.71 11.23
C LEU A 587 35.47 16.39 11.72
N SER A 588 35.42 17.18 12.79
CA SER A 588 36.61 17.79 13.41
C SER A 588 37.43 16.80 14.26
N GLY A 589 36.96 15.57 14.46
CA GLY A 589 37.65 14.55 15.26
C GLY A 589 37.52 14.74 16.77
N GLU A 590 36.51 15.49 17.24
CA GLU A 590 36.26 15.62 18.67
C GLU A 590 35.86 14.27 19.29
N PRO A 591 36.40 13.93 20.48
CA PRO A 591 36.08 12.68 21.15
C PRO A 591 34.57 12.45 21.29
N GLY A 592 34.14 11.20 21.11
CA GLY A 592 32.78 10.79 21.44
C GLY A 592 32.49 10.84 22.95
N LEU A 593 31.25 10.53 23.31
CA LEU A 593 30.86 10.43 24.72
C LEU A 593 31.60 9.29 25.42
N ALA A 594 32.00 9.50 26.67
CA ALA A 594 32.60 8.47 27.52
C ALA A 594 31.57 7.50 28.13
N ALA A 595 30.31 7.93 28.20
CA ALA A 595 29.18 7.15 28.72
C ALA A 595 27.91 7.56 27.99
N CYS A 596 26.88 6.70 28.03
CA CYS A 596 25.58 7.06 27.48
C CYS A 596 25.02 8.33 28.15
N ASN A 597 24.47 9.21 27.32
CA ASN A 597 23.80 10.42 27.73
C ASN A 597 22.36 10.40 27.23
N ARG A 598 21.41 10.83 28.06
CA ARG A 598 20.00 10.99 27.67
C ARG A 598 19.56 12.41 27.98
N ALA A 599 19.13 13.15 26.97
CA ALA A 599 18.64 14.50 27.08
C ALA A 599 17.24 14.63 26.47
N GLU A 600 16.44 15.55 27.01
CA GLU A 600 15.11 15.90 26.50
C GLU A 600 15.11 17.39 26.14
N TYR A 601 14.53 17.71 24.98
CA TYR A 601 14.49 19.05 24.37
C TYR A 601 13.07 19.49 24.07
#